data_AF-A0A8S4SC31-F1
#
_entry.id   AF-A0A8S4SC31-F1
#
_cell.length_a   1.000
_cell.length_b   1.000
_cell.length_c   1.000
_cell.angle_alpha   90.00
_cell.angle_beta   90.00
_cell.angle_gamma   90.00
#
_symmetry.space_group_name_H-M   'P 1'
#
loop_
_entity.id
_entity.type
_entity.pdbx_description
1 polymer ?
#
loop_
_entity_poly.entity_id
_entity_poly.type
_entity_poly.pdbx_seq_one_letter_code
_entity_poly.pdbx_strand_id
1 'polypeptide(L)'
;MDADDQERKPYIFKTNIVDEMKELDLSHVKEERYREEIKKIISNYKPEVTRDVGIRAKIILTSDKPVVSRPRRFAPSERKEVNDLINIWLEEGIIRPSTSEYESPIVLIKKRTVLLGFV
;
A
#
# COMPACT_ATOMS: atom_id res chain seq x y z
N MET A 1 28.97 4.59 -24.08
CA MET A 1 29.01 3.13 -23.98
C MET A 1 29.16 2.71 -22.52
N ASP A 2 28.16 2.71 -21.65
CA ASP A 2 26.92 3.45 -21.49
C ASP A 2 26.69 3.41 -19.98
N ALA A 3 26.62 4.57 -19.34
CA ALA A 3 26.43 4.69 -17.90
C ALA A 3 25.01 5.18 -17.66
N ASP A 4 24.06 4.25 -17.50
CA ASP A 4 22.79 4.52 -16.79
C ASP A 4 22.05 3.20 -16.48
N ASP A 5 22.64 2.33 -15.65
CA ASP A 5 21.88 1.25 -15.00
C ASP A 5 21.31 1.79 -13.69
N GLN A 6 20.35 2.70 -13.82
CA GLN A 6 19.64 3.25 -12.69
C GLN A 6 18.68 2.17 -12.17
N GLU A 7 19.06 1.58 -11.03
CA GLU A 7 18.36 0.58 -10.23
C GLU A 7 16.83 0.73 -10.32
N ARG A 8 16.20 0.06 -11.31
CA ARG A 8 14.76 0.08 -11.54
C ARG A 8 14.08 -0.71 -10.43
N LYS A 9 13.84 -0.06 -9.29
CA LYS A 9 13.06 -0.64 -8.19
C LYS A 9 11.68 -1.04 -8.72
N PRO A 10 11.23 -2.28 -8.48
CA PRO A 10 10.00 -2.78 -9.07
C PRO A 10 8.80 -1.92 -8.68
N TYR A 11 7.88 -1.77 -9.62
CA TYR A 11 6.72 -0.88 -9.53
C TYR A 11 5.85 -1.11 -8.29
N ILE A 12 5.87 -2.34 -7.75
CA ILE A 12 5.14 -2.73 -6.53
C ILE A 12 5.55 -1.93 -5.29
N PHE A 13 6.76 -1.36 -5.26
CA PHE A 13 7.22 -0.50 -4.17
C PHE A 13 6.69 0.94 -4.26
N LYS A 14 6.05 1.32 -5.37
CA LYS A 14 5.50 2.66 -5.58
C LYS A 14 4.02 2.77 -5.20
N THR A 15 3.32 1.64 -5.05
CA THR A 15 1.84 1.60 -4.99
C THR A 15 1.25 2.19 -3.70
N ASN A 16 2.08 2.54 -2.71
CA ASN A 16 1.62 3.20 -1.48
C ASN A 16 2.57 4.32 -1.03
N ILE A 17 3.43 4.85 -1.90
CA ILE A 17 4.12 6.10 -1.59
C ILE A 17 3.06 7.18 -1.74
N VAL A 18 2.62 7.73 -0.60
CA VAL A 18 1.98 9.05 -0.60
C VAL A 18 3.12 9.97 -1.02
N ASP A 19 3.32 10.12 -2.34
CA ASP A 19 4.17 11.18 -2.85
C ASP A 19 3.42 12.44 -2.41
N GLU A 20 3.92 13.10 -1.38
CA GLU A 20 3.49 14.46 -1.06
C GLU A 20 3.45 15.20 -2.39
N MET A 21 2.27 15.69 -2.77
CA MET A 21 1.98 16.18 -4.11
C MET A 21 3.12 17.07 -4.60
N LYS A 22 4.03 16.51 -5.41
CA LYS A 22 4.83 17.31 -6.33
C LYS A 22 3.83 18.13 -7.11
N GLU A 23 4.14 19.41 -7.30
CA GLU A 23 3.26 20.34 -8.03
C GLU A 23 2.60 19.63 -9.20
N LEU A 24 1.27 19.60 -9.18
CA LEU A 24 0.48 18.87 -10.16
C LEU A 24 0.63 19.57 -11.52
N ASP A 25 1.54 19.07 -12.36
CA ASP A 25 1.79 19.67 -13.67
C ASP A 25 0.62 19.40 -14.63
N LEU A 26 -0.22 20.43 -14.80
CA LEU A 26 -1.33 20.46 -15.74
C LEU A 26 -1.07 21.40 -16.93
N SER A 27 0.20 21.73 -17.20
CA SER A 27 0.59 22.61 -18.31
C SER A 27 0.05 22.13 -19.66
N HIS A 28 -0.04 20.80 -19.84
CA HIS A 28 -0.53 20.12 -21.03
C HIS A 28 -2.04 20.31 -21.30
N VAL A 29 -2.84 20.63 -20.28
CA VAL A 29 -4.27 20.94 -20.43
C VAL A 29 -4.37 22.42 -20.81
N LYS A 30 -4.88 22.75 -22.00
CA LYS A 30 -4.87 24.14 -22.51
C LYS A 30 -5.96 25.03 -21.88
N GLU A 31 -7.09 24.45 -21.50
CA GLU A 31 -8.23 25.17 -20.97
C GLU A 31 -8.18 25.24 -19.44
N GLU A 32 -8.29 26.44 -18.90
CA GLU A 32 -8.19 26.66 -17.44
C GLU A 32 -9.33 25.99 -16.67
N ARG A 33 -10.54 25.96 -17.26
CA ARG A 33 -11.72 25.31 -16.64
C ARG A 33 -11.45 23.85 -16.28
N TYR A 34 -10.84 23.09 -17.19
CA TYR A 34 -10.51 21.69 -16.93
C TYR A 34 -9.34 21.53 -15.96
N ARG A 35 -8.37 22.46 -15.95
CA ARG A 35 -7.27 22.42 -14.97
C ARG A 35 -7.79 22.51 -13.54
N GLU A 36 -8.70 23.45 -13.29
CA GLU A 36 -9.31 23.63 -11.97
C GLU A 36 -10.14 22.41 -11.54
N GLU A 37 -10.92 21.85 -12.47
CA GLU A 37 -11.75 20.68 -12.19
C GLU A 37 -10.90 19.43 -11.90
N ILE A 38 -9.86 19.19 -12.69
CA ILE A 38 -8.92 18.07 -12.48
C ILE A 38 -8.18 18.23 -11.15
N LYS A 39 -7.68 19.43 -10.82
CA LYS A 39 -7.09 19.72 -9.51
C LYS A 39 -8.04 19.36 -8.38
N LYS A 40 -9.31 19.77 -8.51
CA LYS A 40 -10.35 19.50 -7.50
C LYS A 40 -10.66 18.01 -7.35
N ILE A 41 -10.72 17.25 -8.45
CA ILE A 41 -10.97 15.81 -8.41
C ILE A 41 -9.81 15.11 -7.69
N ILE A 42 -8.58 15.43 -8.05
CA ILE A 42 -7.38 14.79 -7.48
C ILE A 42 -7.21 15.16 -6.01
N SER A 43 -7.38 16.45 -5.65
CA SER A 43 -7.22 16.90 -4.26
C SER A 43 -8.26 16.32 -3.30
N ASN A 44 -9.48 16.06 -3.80
CA ASN A 44 -10.59 15.54 -2.99
C ASN A 44 -10.78 14.03 -3.14
N TYR A 45 -9.93 13.34 -3.92
CA TYR A 45 -10.08 11.91 -4.13
C TYR A 45 -9.86 11.16 -2.82
N LYS A 46 -10.91 10.45 -2.39
CA LYS A 46 -10.86 9.50 -1.27
C LYS A 46 -11.18 8.12 -1.83
N PRO A 47 -10.25 7.16 -1.73
CA PRO A 47 -10.50 5.80 -2.19
C PRO A 47 -11.47 5.11 -1.21
N GLU A 48 -12.77 5.25 -1.46
CA GLU A 48 -13.82 4.58 -0.71
C GLU A 48 -14.34 3.38 -1.50
N VAL A 49 -14.46 2.22 -0.84
CA VAL A 49 -15.06 1.02 -1.43
C VAL A 49 -16.57 1.22 -1.48
N THR A 50 -17.06 1.79 -2.59
CA THR A 50 -18.48 2.13 -2.77
C THR A 50 -19.33 0.98 -3.31
N ARG A 51 -18.70 -0.05 -3.91
CA ARG A 51 -19.38 -1.20 -4.50
C ARG A 51 -18.49 -2.43 -4.56
N ASP A 52 -19.07 -3.59 -4.28
CA ASP A 52 -18.47 -4.87 -4.63
C ASP A 52 -18.81 -5.20 -6.10
N VAL A 53 -17.78 -5.47 -6.91
CA VAL A 53 -17.92 -5.85 -8.32
C VAL A 53 -18.20 -7.34 -8.50
N GLY A 54 -18.16 -8.13 -7.42
CA GLY A 54 -18.44 -9.58 -7.43
C GLY A 54 -17.34 -10.44 -8.08
N ILE A 55 -16.24 -9.83 -8.52
CA ILE A 55 -15.11 -10.52 -9.12
C ILE A 55 -14.18 -10.97 -7.99
N ARG A 56 -13.89 -12.27 -7.93
CA ARG A 56 -12.96 -12.84 -6.94
C ARG A 56 -11.69 -13.35 -7.61
N ALA A 57 -10.55 -12.98 -7.05
CA ALA A 57 -9.27 -13.57 -7.42
C ALA A 57 -9.18 -15.00 -6.86
N LYS A 58 -8.88 -15.98 -7.71
CA LYS A 58 -8.59 -17.36 -7.31
C LYS A 58 -7.09 -17.59 -7.34
N ILE A 59 -6.52 -18.00 -6.22
CA ILE A 59 -5.12 -18.43 -6.12
C ILE A 59 -5.07 -19.92 -6.51
N ILE A 60 -4.26 -20.26 -7.51
CA ILE A 60 -4.05 -21.64 -7.94
C ILE A 60 -2.71 -22.12 -7.38
N LEU A 61 -2.74 -23.15 -6.55
CA LEU A 61 -1.54 -23.70 -5.89
C LEU A 61 -0.80 -24.66 -6.84
N THR A 62 0.52 -24.70 -6.71
CA THR A 62 1.37 -25.69 -7.38
C THR A 62 1.54 -26.98 -6.58
N SER A 63 1.28 -26.93 -5.27
CA SER A 63 1.40 -28.05 -4.32
C SER A 63 0.48 -27.82 -3.13
N ASP A 64 -0.10 -28.90 -2.60
CA ASP A 64 -0.99 -28.88 -1.44
C ASP A 64 -0.24 -28.99 -0.10
N LYS A 65 1.10 -28.99 -0.12
CA LYS A 65 1.90 -28.98 1.11
C LYS A 65 1.86 -27.59 1.76
N PRO A 66 1.37 -27.45 3.01
CA PRO A 66 1.25 -26.15 3.64
C PRO A 66 2.63 -25.56 3.97
N VAL A 67 2.75 -24.25 3.78
CA VAL A 67 3.90 -23.47 4.26
C VAL A 67 3.56 -23.00 5.66
N VAL A 68 4.31 -23.50 6.66
CA VAL A 68 4.17 -23.11 8.06
C VAL A 68 5.48 -22.50 8.53
N SER A 69 5.44 -21.23 8.91
CA SER A 69 6.60 -20.49 9.37
C SER A 69 6.29 -19.80 10.69
N ARG A 70 7.18 -19.97 11.68
CA ARG A 70 6.99 -19.42 13.02
C ARG A 70 6.90 -17.89 12.99
N PRO A 71 5.98 -17.27 13.75
CA PRO A 71 5.92 -15.82 13.87
C PRO A 71 7.23 -15.21 14.37
N ARG A 72 7.57 -14.03 13.85
CA ARG A 72 8.72 -13.25 14.31
C ARG A 72 8.45 -12.68 15.70
N ARG A 73 9.50 -12.60 16.52
CA ARG A 73 9.42 -11.91 17.82
C ARG A 73 9.43 -10.41 17.59
N PHE A 74 8.53 -9.70 18.27
CA PHE A 74 8.42 -8.25 18.24
C PHE A 74 8.77 -7.67 19.61
N ALA A 75 9.32 -6.45 19.62
CA ALA A 75 9.40 -5.68 20.85
C ALA A 75 7.98 -5.34 21.36
N PRO A 76 7.80 -5.04 22.66
CA PRO A 76 6.48 -4.72 23.21
C PRO A 76 5.78 -3.55 22.49
N SER A 77 6.52 -2.53 22.05
CA SER A 77 5.99 -1.40 21.29
C SER A 77 5.48 -1.82 19.90
N GLU A 78 6.29 -2.57 19.15
CA GLU A 78 5.93 -3.07 17.83
C GLU A 78 4.72 -4.01 17.89
N ARG A 79 4.65 -4.86 18.91
CA ARG A 79 3.50 -5.76 19.10
C ARG A 79 2.20 -4.98 19.31
N LYS A 80 2.26 -3.86 20.05
CA LYS A 80 1.11 -2.98 20.22
C LYS A 80 0.66 -2.40 18.88
N GLU A 81 1.59 -1.83 18.11
CA GLU A 81 1.28 -1.27 16.77
C GLU A 81 0.68 -2.31 15.83
N VAL A 82 1.25 -3.53 15.80
CA VAL A 82 0.71 -4.63 14.99
C VAL A 82 -0.70 -5.00 15.41
N ASN A 83 -0.98 -5.10 16.72
CA ASN A 83 -2.32 -5.41 17.22
C ASN A 83 -3.33 -4.30 16.87
N ASP A 84 -2.93 -3.03 17.00
CA ASP A 84 -3.79 -1.89 16.67
C ASP A 84 -4.17 -1.92 15.17
N LEU A 85 -3.21 -2.20 14.27
CA LEU A 85 -3.47 -2.38 12.84
C LEU A 85 -4.36 -3.57 12.53
N ILE A 86 -4.15 -4.71 13.21
CA ILE A 86 -5.01 -5.89 13.07
C ILE A 86 -6.45 -5.57 13.44
N ASN A 87 -6.67 -4.82 14.53
CA ASN A 87 -8.01 -4.41 14.95
C ASN A 87 -8.67 -3.51 13.92
N ILE A 88 -7.96 -2.51 13.39
CA ILE A 88 -8.47 -1.65 12.31
C ILE A 88 -8.90 -2.49 11.11
N TRP A 89 -8.06 -3.43 10.66
CA TRP A 89 -8.39 -4.28 9.51
C TRP A 89 -9.52 -5.27 9.77
N LEU A 90 -9.73 -5.70 11.02
CA LEU A 90 -10.88 -6.51 11.40
C LEU A 90 -12.16 -5.67 11.39
N GLU A 91 -12.12 -4.45 11.93
CA GLU A 91 -13.26 -3.51 11.94
C GLU A 91 -13.65 -3.06 10.53
N GLU A 92 -12.67 -2.81 9.66
CA GLU A 92 -12.89 -2.47 8.24
C GLU A 92 -13.29 -3.69 7.39
N GLY A 93 -13.24 -4.90 7.94
CA GLY A 93 -13.58 -6.13 7.23
C GLY A 93 -12.57 -6.55 6.14
N ILE A 94 -11.35 -6.01 6.19
CA ILE A 94 -10.26 -6.35 5.26
C ILE A 94 -9.73 -7.77 5.54
N ILE A 95 -9.63 -8.14 6.83
CA ILE A 95 -9.21 -9.48 7.27
C ILE A 95 -10.26 -10.15 8.14
N ARG A 96 -10.10 -11.46 8.36
CA ARG A 96 -10.94 -12.25 9.28
C ARG A 96 -10.12 -13.35 9.97
N PRO A 97 -10.54 -13.83 11.15
CA PRO A 97 -9.95 -15.02 11.76
C PRO A 97 -10.04 -16.23 10.81
N SER A 98 -9.01 -17.08 10.85
CA SER A 98 -8.89 -18.25 9.99
C SER A 98 -8.32 -19.43 10.76
N THR A 99 -8.71 -20.64 10.38
CA THR A 99 -8.17 -21.92 10.88
C THR A 99 -7.33 -22.63 9.81
N SER A 100 -6.68 -21.83 8.95
CA SER A 100 -5.86 -22.32 7.83
C SER A 100 -4.61 -23.04 8.31
N GLU A 101 -4.22 -24.11 7.62
CA GLU A 101 -2.95 -24.81 7.85
C GLU A 101 -1.74 -24.05 7.29
N TYR A 102 -1.96 -22.99 6.49
CA TYR A 102 -0.91 -22.10 5.97
C TYR A 102 -0.64 -20.95 6.93
N GLU A 103 0.63 -20.74 7.29
CA GLU A 103 1.07 -19.68 8.20
C GLU A 103 2.37 -19.03 7.70
N SER A 104 2.33 -17.71 7.53
CA SER A 104 3.49 -16.90 7.15
C SER A 104 3.73 -15.79 8.18
N PRO A 105 5.00 -15.44 8.50
CA PRO A 105 5.30 -14.48 9.53
C PRO A 105 5.04 -13.05 9.04
N ILE A 106 4.51 -12.21 9.93
CA ILE A 106 4.36 -10.77 9.69
C ILE A 106 5.70 -10.08 9.96
N VAL A 107 5.98 -9.00 9.22
CA VAL A 107 7.15 -8.15 9.42
C VAL A 107 6.69 -6.71 9.45
N LEU A 108 7.03 -6.00 10.52
CA LEU A 108 6.83 -4.57 10.64
C LEU A 108 8.04 -3.85 10.03
N ILE A 109 7.79 -2.86 9.19
CA ILE A 109 8.83 -2.01 8.61
C ILE A 109 8.52 -0.55 8.89
N LYS A 110 9.54 0.20 9.32
CA LYS A 110 9.41 1.66 9.41
C LYS A 110 9.44 2.23 8.00
N LYS A 111 8.31 2.78 7.55
CA LYS A 111 8.27 3.53 6.30
C LYS A 111 9.13 4.78 6.44
N ARG A 112 9.99 5.05 5.46
CA ARG A 112 10.69 6.34 5.39
C ARG A 112 9.70 7.41 4.95
N THR A 113 9.50 8.41 5.78
CA THR A 113 8.85 9.67 5.37
C THR A 113 9.96 10.58 4.86
N VAL A 114 9.84 11.08 3.63
CA VAL A 114 10.81 12.03 3.07
C VAL A 114 10.44 13.43 3.56
N LEU A 115 10.66 13.72 4.85
CA LEU A 115 10.50 15.09 5.36
C LEU A 115 11.73 15.91 4.95
N LEU A 116 11.50 16.97 4.17
CA LEU A 116 12.47 17.98 3.78
C LEU A 116 13.19 18.54 5.02
N GLY A 117 14.53 18.43 5.04
CA GLY A 117 15.36 19.27 5.89
C GLY A 117 15.39 20.68 5.32
N PHE A 118 14.60 21.58 5.90
CA PHE A 118 14.90 23.01 5.89
C PHE A 118 15.83 23.28 7.08
N VAL A 119 17.11 23.52 6.78
CA VAL A 119 17.99 24.47 7.49
C VAL A 119 18.69 25.27 6.40
#